data_AF-A0A7V8VJF1-F1
#
_entry.id   AF-A0A7V8VJF1-F1
#
_cell.length_a   1.000
_cell.length_b   1.000
_cell.length_c   1.000
_cell.angle_alpha   90.00
_cell.angle_beta   90.00
_cell.angle_gamma   90.00
#
_symmetry.space_group_name_H-M   'P 1'
#
loop_
_entity.id
_entity.type
_entity.pdbx_description
1 polymer ?
#
loop_
_entity_poly.entity_id
_entity_poly.type
_entity_poly.pdbx_seq_one_letter_code
_entity_poly.pdbx_strand_id
1 'polypeptide(L)'
;MRGLHISQLGSAEQLPGSTRFAWRDGERLIVFGRGELGRAGSLLDEEGWRDFELVTTARALEGAPGDLIAAARAIHELGSGEVPALAARICGRREARDLVALGGGRAIDTAKAVA
;
A
#
# COMPACT_ATOMS: atom_id res chain seq x y z
N MET A 1 35.15 2.01 11.49
CA MET A 1 35.63 1.35 10.25
C MET A 1 35.30 -0.13 10.31
N ARG A 2 34.44 -0.58 9.40
CA ARG A 2 34.32 -1.92 8.81
C ARG A 2 33.32 -1.77 7.67
N GLY A 3 33.81 -2.03 6.45
CA GLY A 3 33.10 -1.73 5.21
C GLY A 3 32.05 -2.77 4.87
N LEU A 4 31.04 -2.35 4.12
CA LEU A 4 30.16 -3.25 3.40
C LEU A 4 30.42 -3.06 1.90
N HIS A 5 30.85 -4.14 1.29
CA HIS A 5 31.11 -4.30 -0.12
C HIS A 5 29.78 -4.49 -0.85
N ILE A 6 29.43 -3.63 -1.80
CA ILE A 6 28.29 -3.87 -2.70
C ILE A 6 28.84 -4.62 -3.90
N SER A 7 28.63 -5.93 -3.91
CA SER A 7 28.85 -6.76 -5.09
C SER A 7 27.71 -6.50 -6.08
N GLN A 8 28.04 -6.03 -7.29
CA GLN A 8 27.16 -6.28 -8.43
C GLN A 8 27.07 -7.79 -8.61
N LEU A 9 25.85 -8.33 -8.77
CA LEU A 9 25.47 -9.33 -9.79
C LEU A 9 24.01 -9.76 -9.58
N GLY A 10 23.19 -9.56 -10.62
CA GLY A 10 21.79 -10.00 -10.68
C GLY A 10 20.93 -9.12 -11.59
N SER A 11 21.31 -9.05 -12.87
CA SER A 11 20.57 -8.47 -14.02
C SER A 11 19.50 -7.41 -13.71
N ALA A 12 19.93 -6.16 -13.52
CA ALA A 12 19.11 -5.04 -13.99
C ALA A 12 19.19 -5.03 -15.52
N GLU A 13 18.34 -5.79 -16.19
CA GLU A 13 18.02 -5.47 -17.60
C GLU A 13 17.05 -4.29 -17.59
N GLN A 14 17.58 -3.13 -17.18
CA GLN A 14 16.94 -1.84 -17.38
C GLN A 14 17.37 -1.36 -18.76
N LEU A 15 16.54 -1.67 -19.76
CA LEU A 15 16.62 -1.04 -21.07
C LEU A 15 16.44 0.48 -20.88
N PRO A 16 17.26 1.34 -21.50
CA PRO A 16 17.01 2.78 -21.50
C PRO A 16 15.61 3.05 -22.08
N GLY A 17 14.67 3.46 -21.21
CA GLY A 17 13.25 3.66 -21.55
C GLY A 17 12.24 2.90 -20.66
N SER A 18 12.65 2.02 -19.75
CA SER A 18 11.69 1.26 -18.91
C SER A 18 11.18 2.08 -17.71
N THR A 19 9.92 2.56 -17.78
CA THR A 19 9.23 3.38 -16.76
C THR A 19 8.70 2.58 -15.54
N ARG A 20 9.24 1.40 -15.26
CA ARG A 20 8.78 0.49 -14.17
C ARG A 20 9.98 0.03 -13.35
N PHE A 21 9.86 0.02 -12.04
CA PHE A 21 10.86 -0.57 -11.15
C PHE A 21 10.22 -1.10 -9.85
N ALA A 22 10.91 -2.03 -9.22
CA ALA A 22 10.66 -2.44 -7.84
C ALA A 22 11.96 -2.26 -7.06
N TRP A 23 11.86 -1.68 -5.86
CA TRP A 23 13.01 -1.43 -5.00
C TRP A 23 12.66 -1.81 -3.56
N ARG A 24 13.56 -2.56 -2.92
CA ARG A 24 13.42 -2.94 -1.52
C ARG A 24 14.33 -2.05 -0.67
N ASP A 25 13.72 -1.24 0.19
CA ASP A 25 14.35 -0.31 1.13
C ASP A 25 14.14 -0.80 2.56
N GLY A 26 15.08 -1.63 3.04
CA GLY A 26 14.91 -2.39 4.27
C GLY A 26 13.71 -3.34 4.18
N GLU A 27 12.76 -3.19 5.10
CA GLU A 27 11.51 -3.97 5.15
C GLU A 27 10.43 -3.46 4.17
N ARG A 28 10.69 -2.38 3.43
CA ARG A 28 9.71 -1.76 2.54
C ARG A 28 9.92 -2.20 1.10
N LEU A 29 8.85 -2.61 0.43
CA LEU A 29 8.84 -2.79 -1.01
C LEU A 29 8.17 -1.57 -1.67
N ILE A 30 8.88 -0.94 -2.61
CA ILE A 30 8.38 0.16 -3.42
C ILE A 30 8.24 -0.35 -4.85
N VAL A 31 7.01 -0.41 -5.35
CA VAL A 31 6.72 -0.78 -6.74
C VAL A 31 6.18 0.45 -7.46
N PHE A 32 6.84 0.83 -8.55
CA PHE A 32 6.50 2.01 -9.32
C PHE A 32 6.38 1.66 -10.80
N GLY A 33 5.37 2.22 -11.44
CA GLY A 33 5.14 2.04 -12.86
C GLY A 33 3.70 2.35 -13.23
N ARG A 34 3.49 2.54 -14.54
CA ARG A 34 2.13 2.65 -15.07
C ARG A 34 1.41 1.32 -14.91
N GLY A 35 0.25 1.33 -14.26
CA GLY A 35 -0.60 0.15 -14.11
C GLY A 35 -0.25 -0.75 -12.92
N GLU A 36 0.74 -0.40 -12.08
CA GLU A 36 1.07 -1.21 -10.89
C GLU A 36 -0.08 -1.36 -9.91
N LEU A 37 -0.92 -0.33 -9.80
CA LEU A 37 -2.10 -0.40 -8.95
C LEU A 37 -2.98 -1.60 -9.34
N GLY A 38 -3.11 -1.92 -10.63
CA GLY A 38 -3.87 -3.08 -11.11
C GLY A 38 -3.32 -4.45 -10.68
N ARG A 39 -2.14 -4.49 -10.07
CA ARG A 39 -1.52 -5.70 -9.50
C ARG A 39 -1.49 -5.69 -7.97
N ALA A 40 -2.07 -4.67 -7.33
CA ALA A 40 -1.94 -4.47 -5.90
C ALA A 40 -2.48 -5.63 -5.07
N GLY A 41 -3.62 -6.24 -5.46
CA GLY A 41 -4.18 -7.40 -4.76
C GLY A 41 -3.22 -8.59 -4.77
N SER A 42 -2.71 -8.96 -5.96
CA SER A 42 -1.72 -10.05 -6.08
C SER A 42 -0.42 -9.75 -5.33
N LEU A 43 0.10 -8.51 -5.41
CA LEU A 43 1.32 -8.11 -4.73
C LEU A 43 1.19 -8.21 -3.20
N LEU A 44 0.04 -7.83 -2.66
CA LEU A 44 -0.25 -7.97 -1.23
C LEU A 44 -0.26 -9.44 -0.81
N ASP A 45 -0.91 -10.32 -1.57
CA ASP A 45 -0.90 -11.76 -1.28
C ASP A 45 0.50 -12.39 -1.38
N GLU A 46 1.29 -12.00 -2.38
CA GLU A 46 2.70 -12.40 -2.56
C GLU A 46 3.55 -12.00 -1.35
N GLU A 47 3.35 -10.79 -0.80
CA GLU A 47 4.03 -10.30 0.40
C GLU A 47 3.36 -10.74 1.72
N GLY A 48 2.33 -11.60 1.66
CA GLY A 48 1.69 -12.22 2.82
C GLY A 48 0.60 -11.40 3.50
N TRP A 49 0.15 -10.29 2.91
CA TRP A 49 -0.91 -9.43 3.39
C TRP A 49 -2.29 -10.01 3.03
N ARG A 50 -2.73 -11.00 3.82
CA ARG A 50 -3.97 -11.77 3.55
C ARG A 50 -5.17 -11.42 4.43
N ASP A 51 -4.94 -10.74 5.55
CA ASP A 51 -5.99 -10.30 6.47
C ASP A 51 -5.80 -8.82 6.78
N PHE A 52 -6.39 -7.98 5.92
CA PHE A 52 -6.28 -6.54 6.03
C PHE A 52 -7.62 -5.84 5.83
N GLU A 53 -7.72 -4.62 6.37
CA GLU A 53 -8.81 -3.70 6.06
C GLU A 53 -8.31 -2.54 5.21
N LEU A 54 -9.15 -2.10 4.27
CA LEU A 54 -8.82 -1.06 3.31
C LEU A 54 -9.27 0.31 3.82
N VAL A 55 -8.34 1.25 3.96
CA VAL A 55 -8.63 2.66 4.27
C VAL A 55 -8.56 3.47 2.98
N THR A 56 -9.67 4.10 2.59
CA THR A 56 -9.75 4.78 1.28
C THR A 56 -10.69 5.98 1.26
N THR A 57 -10.92 6.57 0.11
CA THR A 57 -11.90 7.65 -0.13
C THR A 57 -12.78 7.25 -1.30
N ALA A 58 -14.02 7.76 -1.40
CA ALA A 58 -14.90 7.49 -2.53
C ALA A 58 -14.19 7.64 -3.89
N ARG A 59 -13.48 8.76 -4.08
CA ARG A 59 -12.70 9.05 -5.30
C ARG A 59 -11.63 7.99 -5.61
N ALA A 60 -10.92 7.50 -4.59
CA ALA A 60 -9.88 6.50 -4.79
C ALA A 60 -10.46 5.11 -5.06
N LEU A 61 -11.64 4.83 -4.49
CA LEU A 61 -12.36 3.58 -4.67
C LEU A 61 -12.89 3.41 -6.11
N GLU A 62 -13.28 4.51 -6.78
CA GLU A 62 -13.70 4.49 -8.20
C GLU A 62 -12.64 3.92 -9.15
N GLY A 63 -11.35 4.10 -8.84
CA GLY A 63 -10.23 3.58 -9.62
C GLY A 63 -9.56 2.36 -9.01
N ALA A 64 -10.15 1.76 -7.98
CA ALA A 64 -9.56 0.65 -7.26
C ALA A 64 -9.65 -0.66 -8.08
N PRO A 65 -8.61 -1.49 -8.08
CA PRO A 65 -8.67 -2.85 -8.62
C PRO A 65 -9.73 -3.68 -7.88
N GLY A 66 -10.52 -4.45 -8.63
CA GLY A 66 -11.59 -5.27 -8.06
C GLY A 66 -11.08 -6.40 -7.15
N ASP A 67 -9.91 -6.96 -7.43
CA ASP A 67 -9.24 -7.97 -6.61
C ASP A 67 -8.78 -7.38 -5.26
N LEU A 68 -8.25 -6.16 -5.25
CA LEU A 68 -7.90 -5.45 -4.01
C LEU A 68 -9.15 -5.21 -3.13
N ILE A 69 -10.26 -4.79 -3.74
CA ILE A 69 -11.54 -4.61 -3.03
C ILE A 69 -12.03 -5.94 -2.45
N ALA A 70 -12.01 -7.00 -3.26
CA ALA A 70 -12.50 -8.32 -2.86
C ALA A 70 -11.66 -8.98 -1.77
N ALA A 71 -10.36 -8.70 -1.71
CA ALA A 71 -9.45 -9.22 -0.69
C ALA A 71 -9.57 -8.50 0.67
N ALA A 72 -10.11 -7.28 0.70
CA ALA A 72 -10.24 -6.51 1.93
C ALA A 72 -11.34 -7.08 2.84
N ARG A 73 -11.03 -7.33 4.11
CA ARG A 73 -12.01 -7.78 5.12
C ARG A 73 -13.12 -6.76 5.35
N ALA A 74 -12.75 -5.49 5.38
CA ALA A 74 -13.66 -4.36 5.47
C ALA A 74 -13.07 -3.15 4.74
N ILE A 75 -13.93 -2.21 4.36
CA ILE A 75 -13.55 -0.96 3.68
C ILE A 75 -13.99 0.22 4.54
N HIS A 76 -13.02 1.03 4.94
CA HIS A 76 -13.21 2.29 5.66
C HIS A 76 -13.14 3.45 4.68
N GLU A 77 -14.29 3.85 4.15
CA GLU A 77 -14.39 5.04 3.32
C GLU A 77 -14.31 6.32 4.19
N LEU A 78 -13.34 7.18 3.88
CA LEU A 78 -13.09 8.42 4.58
C LEU A 78 -13.84 9.58 3.93
N GLY A 79 -14.81 10.13 4.67
CA GLY A 79 -15.36 11.46 4.42
C GLY A 79 -14.37 12.59 4.70
N SER A 80 -14.84 13.83 4.74
CA SER A 80 -14.02 14.96 5.18
C SER A 80 -13.72 14.90 6.69
N GLY A 81 -12.66 15.60 7.10
CA GLY A 81 -12.29 15.74 8.52
C GLY A 81 -10.80 15.60 8.77
N GLU A 82 -10.43 15.86 10.02
CA GLU A 82 -9.06 15.77 10.52
C GLU A 82 -8.64 14.31 10.74
N VAL A 83 -7.37 14.02 10.46
CA VAL A 83 -6.78 12.67 10.59
C VAL A 83 -7.05 12.03 11.95
N PRO A 84 -6.84 12.71 13.11
CA PRO A 84 -7.12 12.09 14.41
C PRO A 84 -8.57 11.64 14.60
N ALA A 85 -9.54 12.42 14.11
CA ALA A 85 -10.95 12.10 14.23
C ALA A 85 -11.33 10.91 13.32
N LEU A 86 -10.76 10.86 12.11
CA LEU A 86 -10.92 9.75 11.18
C LEU A 86 -10.28 8.46 11.72
N ALA A 87 -9.07 8.55 12.27
CA ALA A 87 -8.36 7.41 12.86
C ALA A 87 -9.12 6.81 14.05
N ALA A 88 -9.60 7.66 14.97
CA ALA A 88 -10.39 7.21 16.13
C ALA A 88 -11.63 6.40 15.73
N ARG A 89 -12.31 6.80 14.63
CA ARG A 89 -13.46 6.08 14.10
C ARG A 89 -13.12 4.67 13.60
N ILE A 90 -11.93 4.47 13.05
CA ILE A 90 -11.46 3.17 12.55
C ILE A 90 -10.96 2.31 13.72
N CYS A 91 -10.21 2.88 14.66
CA CYS A 91 -9.74 2.16 15.85
C CYS A 91 -10.87 1.47 16.62
N GLY A 92 -12.04 2.09 16.71
CA GLY A 92 -13.21 1.50 17.37
C GLY A 92 -13.97 0.44 16.56
N ARG A 93 -13.56 0.14 15.33
CA ARG A 93 -14.31 -0.74 14.40
C ARG A 93 -13.47 -1.81 13.71
N ARG A 94 -12.14 -1.67 13.69
CA ARG A 94 -11.28 -2.63 13.00
C ARG A 94 -11.26 -3.99 13.70
N GLU A 95 -11.23 -5.04 12.90
CA GLU A 95 -11.08 -6.43 13.31
C GLU A 95 -9.75 -7.01 12.85
N ALA A 96 -9.27 -6.60 11.66
CA ALA A 96 -7.96 -7.00 11.16
C ALA A 96 -6.83 -6.23 11.86
N ARG A 97 -5.67 -6.89 11.95
CA ARG A 97 -4.45 -6.25 12.47
C ARG A 97 -3.85 -5.29 11.45
N ASP A 98 -3.86 -5.68 10.18
CA ASP A 98 -3.15 -4.98 9.12
C ASP A 98 -4.08 -4.01 8.37
N LEU A 99 -3.51 -2.90 7.91
CA LEU A 99 -4.22 -1.88 7.15
C LEU A 99 -3.52 -1.60 5.82
N VAL A 100 -4.33 -1.52 4.77
CA VAL A 100 -3.89 -1.06 3.45
C VAL A 100 -4.54 0.28 3.17
N ALA A 101 -3.73 1.29 2.82
CA ALA A 101 -4.24 2.60 2.43
C ALA A 101 -4.29 2.74 0.90
N LEU A 102 -5.44 3.13 0.36
CA LEU A 102 -5.61 3.48 -1.04
C LEU A 102 -6.10 4.92 -1.17
N GLY A 103 -5.25 5.80 -1.67
CA GLY A 103 -5.59 7.20 -1.94
C GLY A 103 -4.42 8.15 -1.73
N GLY A 104 -4.74 9.43 -1.52
CA GLY A 104 -3.75 10.47 -1.23
C GLY A 104 -3.34 10.55 0.25
N GLY A 105 -2.64 11.64 0.60
CA GLY A 105 -2.06 11.85 1.93
C GLY A 105 -3.00 11.59 3.09
N ARG A 106 -4.25 12.08 3.02
CA ARG A 106 -5.24 11.86 4.08
C ARG A 106 -5.54 10.38 4.35
N ALA A 107 -5.65 9.54 3.33
CA ALA A 107 -5.91 8.10 3.52
C ALA A 107 -4.69 7.41 4.15
N ILE A 108 -3.50 7.74 3.64
CA ILE A 108 -2.22 7.21 4.12
C ILE A 108 -1.98 7.63 5.58
N ASP A 109 -2.15 8.91 5.89
CA ASP A 109 -1.89 9.44 7.23
C ASP A 109 -2.93 8.97 8.24
N THR A 110 -4.19 8.76 7.81
CA THR A 110 -5.20 8.11 8.65
C THR A 110 -4.82 6.67 8.97
N ALA A 111 -4.38 5.88 7.98
CA ALA A 111 -3.93 4.51 8.24
C ALA A 111 -2.71 4.48 9.17
N LYS A 112 -1.73 5.38 8.98
CA LYS A 112 -0.56 5.52 9.88
C LYS A 112 -0.94 5.94 11.30
N ALA A 113 -1.99 6.73 11.47
CA ALA A 113 -2.45 7.14 12.80
C ALA A 113 -3.18 6.01 13.55
N VAL A 114 -3.56 4.92 12.85
CA VAL A 114 -4.23 3.76 13.42
C VAL A 114 -3.25 2.61 13.74
N ALA A 115 -2.24 2.42 12.90
CA ALA A 115 -1.23 1.36 13.01
C ALA A 115 -0.11 1.70 14.02
#